data_AF-A0AAI9J2S7-F1
#
_entry.id   AF-A0AAI9J2S7-F1
#
_cell.length_a   1.000
_cell.length_b   1.000
_cell.length_c   1.000
_cell.angle_alpha   90.00
_cell.angle_beta   90.00
_cell.angle_gamma   90.00
#
_symmetry.space_group_name_H-M   'P 1'
#
loop_
_entity.id
_entity.type
_entity.pdbx_description
1 polymer ?
#
loop_
_entity_poly.entity_id
_entity_poly.type
_entity_poly.pdbx_seq_one_letter_code
_entity_poly.pdbx_strand_id
1 'polypeptide(L)'
;MLACLRTRGPQQALIVVPRASALALAGQTGPDRDAAAHWRDTCVHLPADAPPWRDILTHAGHQGRALALSELLARWPVALCRVQS
;
A
#
# COMPACT_ATOMS: atom_id res chain seq x y z
N MET A 1 6.44 -2.15 -9.07
CA MET A 1 5.55 -1.55 -8.08
C MET A 1 5.85 -0.08 -8.00
N LEU A 2 4.87 0.75 -7.70
CA LEU A 2 5.05 2.17 -7.45
C LEU A 2 4.60 2.47 -6.02
N ALA A 3 5.48 3.06 -5.22
CA ALA A 3 5.15 3.68 -3.95
C ALA A 3 5.61 5.14 -4.02
N CYS A 4 4.71 6.07 -3.72
CA CYS A 4 5.00 7.50 -3.82
C CYS A 4 4.46 8.22 -2.58
N LEU A 5 5.32 9.02 -1.94
CA LEU A 5 4.94 9.93 -0.87
C LEU A 5 4.76 11.33 -1.44
N ARG A 6 3.61 11.94 -1.18
CA ARG A 6 3.29 13.33 -1.53
C ARG A 6 3.08 14.12 -0.26
N THR A 7 3.73 15.27 -0.17
CA THR A 7 3.64 16.17 0.98
C THR A 7 3.13 17.55 0.53
N ARG A 8 2.26 18.17 1.33
CA ARG A 8 1.79 19.55 1.15
C ARG A 8 1.55 20.18 2.52
N GLY A 9 2.51 20.96 3.00
CA GLY A 9 2.48 21.48 4.37
C GLY A 9 2.44 20.33 5.38
N PRO A 10 1.52 20.34 6.37
CA PRO A 10 1.40 19.25 7.35
C PRO A 10 0.74 17.99 6.78
N GLN A 11 0.18 18.05 5.57
CA GLN A 11 -0.52 16.92 4.97
C GLN A 11 0.45 16.02 4.22
N GLN A 12 0.35 14.71 4.47
CA GLN A 12 1.08 13.71 3.71
C GLN A 12 0.14 12.62 3.21
N ALA A 13 0.41 12.14 2.01
CA ALA A 13 -0.31 11.05 1.36
C ALA A 13 0.69 10.03 0.78
N LEU A 14 0.51 8.77 1.12
CA LEU A 14 1.25 7.64 0.59
C LEU A 14 0.35 6.90 -0.41
N ILE A 15 0.84 6.73 -1.63
CA ILE A 15 0.14 6.04 -2.72
C ILE A 15 0.92 4.79 -3.05
N VAL A 16 0.28 3.63 -3.00
CA VAL A 16 0.89 2.34 -3.35
C VAL A 16 0.07 1.67 -4.43
N VAL A 17 0.72 1.35 -5.56
CA VAL A 17 0.08 0.71 -6.72
C VAL A 17 0.97 -0.44 -7.22
N PRO A 18 0.48 -1.69 -7.26
CA PRO A 18 1.18 -2.78 -7.93
C PRO A 18 1.23 -2.51 -9.44
N ARG A 19 2.32 -2.92 -10.10
CA ARG A 19 2.37 -2.86 -11.57
C ARG A 19 1.55 -4.02 -12.11
N ALA A 20 0.52 -3.76 -12.91
CA ALA A 20 -0.30 -4.82 -13.54
C ALA A 20 0.56 -5.81 -14.36
N SER A 21 1.65 -5.34 -14.97
CA SER A 21 2.62 -6.21 -15.67
C SER A 21 3.31 -7.22 -14.74
N ALA A 22 3.54 -6.90 -13.46
CA ALA A 22 4.11 -7.85 -12.52
C ALA A 22 3.13 -8.99 -12.19
N LEU A 23 1.83 -8.68 -12.08
CA LEU A 23 0.78 -9.68 -11.88
C LEU A 23 0.60 -10.56 -13.11
N ALA A 24 0.59 -9.96 -14.31
CA ALA A 24 0.51 -10.70 -15.57
C ALA A 24 1.72 -11.64 -15.75
N LEU A 25 2.94 -11.19 -15.43
CA LEU A 25 4.14 -12.03 -15.46
C LEU A 25 4.11 -13.15 -14.41
N ALA A 26 3.40 -12.97 -13.31
CA ALA A 26 3.17 -13.99 -12.29
C ALA A 26 2.03 -14.97 -12.65
N GLY A 27 1.47 -14.89 -13.86
CA GLY A 27 0.37 -15.74 -14.31
C GLY A 27 -1.00 -15.37 -13.74
N GLN A 28 -1.12 -14.24 -13.04
CA GLN A 28 -2.39 -13.75 -12.51
C GLN A 28 -3.08 -12.85 -13.53
N THR A 29 -3.92 -13.45 -14.37
CA THR A 29 -4.71 -12.78 -15.41
C THR A 29 -6.20 -12.81 -15.07
N GLY A 30 -6.61 -12.01 -14.09
CA GLY A 30 -8.02 -11.88 -13.68
C GLY A 30 -8.17 -10.97 -12.45
N PRO A 31 -9.40 -10.59 -12.07
CA PRO A 31 -9.68 -9.96 -10.78
C PRO A 31 -9.52 -11.00 -9.66
N ASP A 32 -8.29 -11.44 -9.46
CA ASP A 32 -7.97 -12.55 -8.58
C ASP A 32 -7.99 -12.06 -7.13
N ARG A 33 -8.81 -12.70 -6.29
CA ARG A 33 -8.98 -12.33 -4.88
C ARG A 33 -7.69 -12.47 -4.07
N ASP A 34 -6.74 -13.26 -4.55
CA ASP A 34 -5.45 -13.53 -3.90
C ASP A 34 -4.26 -12.73 -4.47
N ALA A 35 -4.50 -11.70 -5.29
CA ALA A 35 -3.43 -10.85 -5.80
C ALA A 35 -2.61 -10.18 -4.67
N ALA A 36 -3.22 -9.98 -3.49
CA ALA A 36 -2.53 -9.51 -2.30
C ALA A 36 -1.51 -10.53 -1.74
N ALA A 37 -1.80 -11.83 -1.83
CA ALA A 37 -0.94 -12.89 -1.31
C ALA A 37 0.41 -12.97 -2.05
N HIS A 38 0.45 -12.56 -3.32
CA HIS A 38 1.69 -12.43 -4.09
C HIS A 38 2.69 -11.46 -3.42
N TRP A 39 2.20 -10.47 -2.68
CA TRP A 39 3.01 -9.43 -2.05
C TRP A 39 3.28 -9.67 -0.56
N ARG A 40 2.99 -10.86 -0.03
CA ARG A 40 3.11 -11.18 1.41
C ARG A 40 4.50 -10.89 1.99
N ASP A 41 5.54 -11.08 1.18
CA ASP A 41 6.94 -10.90 1.57
C ASP A 41 7.47 -9.51 1.17
N THR A 42 6.61 -8.61 0.68
CA THR A 42 6.97 -7.25 0.26
C THR A 42 6.37 -6.20 1.19
N CYS A 43 7.17 -5.21 1.57
CA CYS A 43 6.72 -4.10 2.41
C CYS A 43 7.20 -2.75 1.89
N VAL A 44 6.48 -1.68 2.27
CA VAL A 44 6.94 -0.30 2.18
C VAL A 44 7.63 0.03 3.50
N HIS A 45 8.93 0.31 3.46
CA HIS A 45 9.66 0.81 4.61
C HIS A 45 9.40 2.30 4.81
N LEU A 46 9.09 2.68 6.05
CA LEU A 46 8.86 4.06 6.47
C LEU A 46 10.01 4.54 7.36
N PRO A 47 10.24 5.87 7.45
CA PRO A 47 11.13 6.45 8.45
C PRO A 47 10.79 6.02 9.88
N ALA A 48 11.79 6.06 10.77
CA ALA A 48 11.66 5.58 12.13
C ALA A 48 10.59 6.31 12.96
N ASP A 49 10.33 7.57 12.60
CA ASP A 49 9.42 8.53 13.20
C ASP A 49 8.14 8.73 12.37
N ALA A 50 7.85 7.81 11.43
CA ALA A 50 6.66 7.92 10.61
C ALA A 50 5.38 7.90 11.48
N PRO A 51 4.45 8.84 11.26
CA PRO A 51 3.21 8.89 12.02
C PRO A 51 2.31 7.70 11.63
N PRO A 52 1.25 7.42 12.42
CA PRO A 52 0.24 6.46 12.00
C PRO A 52 -0.42 6.88 10.68
N TRP A 53 -0.72 5.90 9.85
CA TRP A 53 -1.35 6.08 8.55
C TRP A 53 -2.76 5.48 8.55
N ARG A 54 -3.66 6.06 7.77
CA ARG A 54 -4.99 5.52 7.53
C ARG A 54 -5.26 5.46 6.03
N ASP A 55 -5.64 4.29 5.53
CA ASP A 55 -6.13 4.12 4.16
C ASP A 55 -7.48 4.82 4.01
N ILE A 56 -7.59 5.69 3.00
CA ILE A 56 -8.80 6.46 2.70
C ILE A 56 -9.87 5.57 2.08
N LEU A 57 -9.48 4.54 1.33
CA LEU A 57 -10.41 3.68 0.58
C LEU A 57 -11.04 2.60 1.47
N THR A 58 -10.29 2.09 2.43
CA THR A 58 -10.71 0.98 3.31
C THR A 58 -10.92 1.40 4.75
N HIS A 59 -10.46 2.61 5.13
CA HIS A 59 -10.41 3.10 6.51
C HIS A 59 -9.52 2.30 7.46
N ALA A 60 -8.74 1.33 6.97
CA ALA A 60 -7.78 0.58 7.76
C ALA A 60 -6.67 1.49 8.31
N GLY A 61 -6.26 1.23 9.55
CA GLY A 61 -5.13 1.89 10.20
C GLY A 61 -3.85 1.08 10.01
N HIS A 62 -2.74 1.77 9.79
CA HIS A 62 -1.42 1.18 9.60
C HIS A 62 -0.39 1.91 10.46
N GLN A 63 0.43 1.15 11.18
CA GLN A 63 1.43 1.68 12.09
C GLN A 63 2.72 0.87 11.98
N GLY A 64 3.83 1.47 12.43
CA GLY A 64 5.14 0.84 12.42
C GLY A 64 6.02 1.27 11.25
N ARG A 65 7.16 0.58 11.11
CA ARG A 65 8.25 0.96 10.19
C ARG A 65 8.20 0.24 8.84
N ALA A 66 7.32 -0.73 8.70
CA ALA A 66 7.15 -1.50 7.48
C ALA A 66 5.67 -1.79 7.29
N LEU A 67 5.10 -1.34 6.18
CA LEU A 67 3.72 -1.62 5.82
C LEU A 67 3.69 -2.80 4.85
N ALA A 68 3.09 -3.91 5.26
CA ALA A 68 2.98 -5.09 4.41
C ALA A 68 2.04 -4.79 3.23
N LEU A 69 2.47 -5.14 2.02
CA LEU A 69 1.65 -4.87 0.84
C LEU A 69 0.45 -5.79 0.72
N SER A 70 0.56 -7.01 1.23
CA SER A 70 -0.59 -7.92 1.33
C SER A 70 -1.73 -7.29 2.14
N GLU A 71 -1.42 -6.48 3.15
CA GLU A 71 -2.42 -5.76 3.96
C GLU A 71 -2.95 -4.54 3.22
N LEU A 72 -2.06 -3.69 2.68
CA LEU A 72 -2.44 -2.47 1.96
C LEU A 72 -3.33 -2.76 0.74
N LEU A 73 -3.05 -3.87 0.05
CA LEU A 73 -3.72 -4.24 -1.20
C LEU A 73 -4.78 -5.35 -0.99
N ALA A 74 -5.12 -5.67 0.27
CA ALA A 74 -6.04 -6.75 0.60
C ALA A 74 -7.42 -6.59 -0.05
N ARG A 75 -7.87 -5.34 -0.22
CA ARG A 75 -9.20 -5.04 -0.78
C ARG A 75 -9.17 -4.52 -2.21
N TRP A 76 -8.17 -3.70 -2.53
CA TRP A 76 -8.07 -3.02 -3.81
C TRP A 76 -6.63 -3.11 -4.33
N PRO A 77 -6.41 -3.18 -5.65
CA PRO A 77 -5.08 -3.13 -6.25
C PRO A 77 -4.51 -1.69 -6.24
N VAL A 78 -4.78 -0.94 -5.18
CA VAL A 78 -4.29 0.40 -4.87
C VAL A 78 -4.56 0.70 -3.40
N ALA A 79 -3.61 1.34 -2.74
CA ALA A 79 -3.80 1.96 -1.43
C ALA A 79 -3.52 3.46 -1.51
N LEU A 80 -4.36 4.25 -0.83
CA LEU A 80 -4.20 5.68 -0.67
C LEU A 80 -4.25 6.02 0.81
N CYS A 81 -3.09 6.12 1.44
CA CYS A 81 -2.99 6.38 2.86
C CYS A 81 -2.73 7.86 3.12
N ARG A 82 -3.30 8.39 4.21
CA ARG A 82 -2.97 9.71 4.76
C ARG A 82 -2.47 9.57 6.19
N VAL A 83 -1.74 10.56 6.67
CA VAL A 83 -1.40 10.64 8.10
C VAL A 83 -2.69 10.74 8.92
N GLN A 84 -2.76 9.95 9.98
CA GLN A 84 -3.83 9.99 10.96
C GLN A 84 -3.47 11.04 12.03
N SER A 85 -4.19 12.16 12.02
CA SER A 85 -4.15 13.20 13.05
C SER A 85 -4.94 12.81 14.29
#